data_AF-A0A4Q1AF44-F1
#
_entry.id   AF-A0A4Q1AF44-F1
#
_cell.length_a   1.000
_cell.length_b   1.000
_cell.length_c   1.000
_cell.angle_alpha   90.00
_cell.angle_beta   90.00
_cell.angle_gamma   90.00
#
_symmetry.space_group_name_H-M   'P 1'
#
loop_
_entity.id
_entity.type
_entity.pdbx_description
1 polymer ?
#
loop_
_entity_poly.entity_id
_entity_poly.type
_entity_poly.pdbx_seq_one_letter_code
_entity_poly.pdbx_strand_id
1 'polypeptide(L)'
;MDNTSIETIKEVIEHILKFRNKEIWDNENIRTWTYDWEEKDRLNKLTMERYDKPLVKLNNLLEEKEKYQEILEIEKEMTKIQAKKIISVKEFTEIYGYSSDWQKNRRGRIHDHLPYVQTTRGGKITYNVRDVEIWFENNNTSR
;
A
#
# COMPACT_ATOMS: atom_id res chain seq x y z
N MET A 1 -6.97 24.42 -12.03
CA MET A 1 -8.21 24.10 -11.30
C MET A 1 -8.81 25.41 -10.81
N ASP A 2 -10.13 25.56 -10.74
CA ASP A 2 -10.72 26.78 -10.21
C ASP A 2 -10.67 26.79 -8.67
N ASN A 3 -10.70 27.99 -8.06
CA ASN A 3 -10.58 28.15 -6.62
C ASN A 3 -11.69 27.39 -5.85
N THR A 4 -12.89 27.29 -6.42
CA THR A 4 -14.01 26.56 -5.82
C THR A 4 -13.72 25.05 -5.73
N SER A 5 -13.13 24.44 -6.76
CA SER A 5 -12.75 23.03 -6.71
C SER A 5 -11.58 22.79 -5.76
N ILE A 6 -10.61 23.72 -5.70
CA ILE A 6 -9.49 23.63 -4.75
C ILE A 6 -10.00 23.64 -3.31
N GLU A 7 -10.89 24.57 -2.97
CA GLU A 7 -11.47 24.67 -1.63
C GLU A 7 -12.28 23.41 -1.28
N THR A 8 -13.07 22.91 -2.24
CA THR A 8 -13.81 21.65 -2.07
C THR A 8 -12.87 20.47 -1.77
N ILE A 9 -11.73 20.37 -2.46
CA ILE A 9 -10.74 19.31 -2.21
C ILE A 9 -10.14 19.46 -0.81
N LYS A 10 -9.82 20.67 -0.38
CA LYS A 10 -9.28 20.96 0.97
C LYS A 10 -10.28 20.57 2.06
N GLU A 11 -11.54 20.97 1.93
CA GLU A 11 -12.61 20.59 2.87
C GLU A 11 -12.75 19.06 2.97
N VAL A 12 -12.72 18.36 1.84
CA VAL A 12 -12.78 16.90 1.81
C VAL A 12 -11.55 16.28 2.49
N ILE A 13 -10.35 16.78 2.21
CA ILE A 13 -9.10 16.33 2.86
C ILE A 13 -9.20 16.47 4.38
N GLU A 14 -9.62 17.63 4.88
CA GLU A 14 -9.74 17.91 6.31
C GLU A 14 -10.75 17.00 6.98
N HIS A 15 -11.88 16.75 6.32
CA HIS A 15 -12.91 15.84 6.82
C HIS A 15 -12.37 14.41 6.92
N ILE A 16 -11.64 13.93 5.91
CA ILE A 16 -11.05 12.60 5.90
C ILE A 16 -9.98 12.46 6.99
N LEU A 17 -9.09 13.45 7.16
CA LEU A 17 -8.08 13.46 8.22
C LEU A 17 -8.72 13.38 9.62
N LYS A 18 -9.83 14.09 9.83
CA LYS A 18 -10.56 14.04 11.10
C LYS A 18 -11.09 12.64 11.42
N PHE A 19 -11.66 11.92 10.45
CA PHE A 19 -12.11 10.54 10.68
C PHE A 19 -10.96 9.58 10.90
N ARG A 20 -9.91 9.71 10.09
CA ARG A 20 -8.70 8.90 10.22
C ARG A 20 -8.13 8.98 11.63
N ASN A 21 -7.93 10.20 12.14
CA ASN A 21 -7.33 10.42 13.45
C ASN A 21 -8.23 9.93 14.59
N LYS A 22 -9.55 10.06 14.45
CA LYS A 22 -10.51 9.46 15.39
C LYS A 22 -10.40 7.93 15.42
N GLU A 23 -10.38 7.28 14.25
CA GLU A 23 -10.31 5.82 14.17
C GLU A 23 -8.98 5.27 14.72
N ILE A 24 -7.86 5.95 14.47
CA ILE A 24 -6.58 5.60 15.08
C ILE A 24 -6.66 5.71 16.61
N TRP A 25 -7.21 6.81 17.13
CA TRP A 25 -7.37 7.01 18.56
C TRP A 25 -8.28 5.97 19.23
N ASP A 26 -9.42 5.64 18.61
CA ASP A 26 -10.33 4.59 19.08
C ASP A 26 -9.61 3.24 19.13
N ASN A 27 -8.85 2.90 18.08
CA ASN A 27 -8.10 1.65 17.98
C ASN A 27 -6.93 1.56 18.97
N GLU A 28 -6.28 2.68 19.30
CA GLU A 28 -5.20 2.71 20.30
C GLU A 28 -5.73 2.56 21.73
N ASN A 29 -6.87 3.17 22.07
CA ASN A 29 -7.45 3.06 23.42
C ASN A 29 -8.08 1.69 23.72
N ILE A 30 -8.61 1.00 22.71
CA ILE A 30 -9.15 -0.36 22.86
C ILE A 30 -8.03 -1.39 23.14
N ARG A 31 -6.78 -1.10 22.75
CA ARG A 31 -5.64 -2.04 22.77
C ARG A 31 -4.95 -2.27 24.11
N THR A 32 -5.53 -1.83 25.23
CA THR A 32 -4.89 -1.94 26.55
C THR A 32 -4.80 -3.37 27.12
N TRP A 33 -5.38 -4.41 26.48
CA TRP A 33 -5.49 -5.74 27.13
C TRP A 33 -5.12 -7.00 26.34
N THR A 34 -4.86 -6.98 25.03
CA THR A 34 -4.26 -8.15 24.32
C THR A 34 -3.50 -7.68 23.08
N TYR A 35 -2.18 -7.92 23.06
CA TYR A 35 -1.30 -7.49 21.98
C TYR A 35 -1.23 -8.57 20.89
N ASP A 36 -2.20 -8.55 19.96
CA ASP A 36 -2.18 -9.39 18.76
C ASP A 36 -1.59 -8.60 17.56
N TRP A 37 -0.45 -9.07 17.06
CA TRP A 37 0.22 -8.47 15.91
C TRP A 37 -0.57 -8.60 14.61
N GLU A 38 -1.38 -9.65 14.45
CA GLU A 38 -2.16 -9.88 13.23
C GLU A 38 -3.33 -8.88 13.12
N GLU A 39 -4.02 -8.64 14.23
CA GLU A 39 -5.09 -7.64 14.29
C GLU A 39 -4.54 -6.22 14.11
N LYS A 40 -3.29 -5.97 14.56
CA LYS A 40 -2.60 -4.70 14.31
C LYS A 40 -2.32 -4.45 12.84
N ASP A 41 -1.81 -5.47 12.15
CA ASP A 41 -1.53 -5.41 10.71
C ASP A 41 -2.84 -5.23 9.90
N ARG A 42 -3.89 -5.96 10.28
CA ARG A 42 -5.22 -5.85 9.67
C ARG A 42 -5.81 -4.44 9.81
N LEU A 43 -5.73 -3.84 10.99
CA LEU A 43 -6.22 -2.49 11.24
C LEU A 43 -5.41 -1.45 10.45
N ASN A 44 -4.09 -1.55 10.45
CA ASN A 44 -3.24 -0.66 9.66
C ASN A 44 -3.59 -0.73 8.16
N LYS A 45 -3.81 -1.94 7.63
CA LYS A 45 -4.25 -2.14 6.24
C LYS A 45 -5.61 -1.50 5.97
N LEU A 46 -6.56 -1.65 6.90
CA LEU A 46 -7.88 -1.05 6.78
C LEU A 46 -7.80 0.48 6.77
N THR A 47 -7.02 1.07 7.66
CA THR A 47 -6.76 2.52 7.72
C THR A 47 -6.12 3.02 6.42
N MET A 48 -5.15 2.27 5.88
CA MET A 48 -4.45 2.63 4.64
C MET A 48 -5.38 2.63 3.42
N GLU A 49 -6.23 1.61 3.27
CA GLU A 49 -7.20 1.53 2.16
C GLU A 49 -8.30 2.59 2.29
N ARG A 50 -8.81 2.81 3.51
CA ARG A 50 -9.98 3.65 3.76
C ARG A 50 -9.66 5.15 3.74
N TYR A 51 -8.46 5.52 4.17
CA TYR A 51 -8.09 6.93 4.38
C TYR A 51 -6.81 7.32 3.66
N ASP A 52 -5.70 6.62 3.88
CA ASP A 52 -4.38 7.09 3.44
C ASP A 52 -4.28 7.18 1.91
N LYS A 53 -4.76 6.16 1.18
CA LYS A 53 -4.79 6.18 -0.29
C LYS A 53 -5.65 7.32 -0.86
N PRO A 54 -6.92 7.50 -0.44
CA PRO A 54 -7.72 8.67 -0.83
C PRO A 54 -7.05 10.01 -0.53
N LEU A 55 -6.44 10.16 0.66
CA LEU A 55 -5.75 11.39 1.07
C LEU A 55 -4.59 11.71 0.13
N VAL A 56 -3.71 10.75 -0.14
CA VAL A 56 -2.59 10.92 -1.08
C VAL A 56 -3.09 11.28 -2.47
N LYS A 57 -4.14 10.61 -2.95
CA LYS A 57 -4.73 10.89 -4.26
C LYS A 57 -5.27 12.32 -4.35
N LEU A 58 -6.01 12.78 -3.34
CA LEU A 58 -6.56 14.14 -3.30
C LEU A 58 -5.47 15.20 -3.16
N ASN A 59 -4.48 14.96 -2.32
CA ASN A 59 -3.35 15.87 -2.13
C ASN A 59 -2.51 16.03 -3.41
N ASN A 60 -2.41 14.97 -4.22
CA ASN A 60 -1.74 15.01 -5.53
C ASN A 60 -2.51 15.79 -6.60
N LEU A 61 -3.77 16.16 -6.36
CA LEU A 61 -4.54 17.05 -7.24
C LEU A 61 -4.28 18.53 -6.94
N LEU A 62 -3.70 18.86 -5.78
CA LEU A 62 -3.38 20.21 -5.37
C LEU A 62 -2.02 20.66 -5.95
N GLU A 63 -1.85 21.97 -6.10
CA GLU A 63 -0.55 22.54 -6.41
C GLU A 63 0.42 22.32 -5.24
N GLU A 64 1.72 22.25 -5.51
CA GLU A 64 2.75 21.94 -4.51
C GLU A 64 2.69 22.84 -3.27
N LYS A 65 2.39 24.13 -3.45
CA LYS A 65 2.25 25.12 -2.37
C LYS A 65 1.02 24.90 -1.48
N GLU A 66 0.05 24.12 -1.94
CA GLU A 66 -1.23 23.87 -1.28
C GLU A 66 -1.33 22.45 -0.70
N LYS A 67 -0.31 21.62 -0.92
CA LYS A 67 -0.26 20.27 -0.40
C LYS A 67 -0.15 20.26 1.12
N TYR A 68 -0.83 19.32 1.73
CA TYR A 68 -0.78 19.08 3.17
C TYR A 68 0.48 18.29 3.50
N GLN A 69 1.33 18.86 4.34
CA GLN A 69 2.59 18.25 4.76
C GLN A 69 2.36 16.91 5.50
N GLU A 70 1.31 16.83 6.32
CA GLU A 70 0.91 15.59 7.02
C GLU A 70 0.62 14.45 6.03
N ILE A 71 0.02 14.74 4.87
CA ILE A 71 -0.27 13.72 3.86
C ILE A 71 1.02 13.25 3.16
N LEU A 72 1.98 14.16 2.97
CA LEU A 72 3.31 13.78 2.46
C LEU A 72 4.05 12.86 3.44
N GLU A 73 3.84 13.02 4.75
CA GLU A 73 4.37 12.11 5.76
C GLU A 73 3.64 10.75 5.74
N ILE A 74 2.32 10.75 5.61
CA ILE A 74 1.52 9.53 5.42
C ILE A 74 2.00 8.75 4.19
N GLU A 75 2.22 9.43 3.06
CA GLU A 75 2.75 8.83 1.83
C GLU A 75 4.13 8.20 2.06
N LYS A 76 5.04 8.90 2.76
CA LYS A 76 6.35 8.35 3.13
C LYS A 76 6.23 7.09 3.99
N GLU A 77 5.35 7.07 4.98
CA GLU A 77 5.13 5.89 5.83
C GLU A 77 4.50 4.72 5.06
N MET A 78 3.53 4.99 4.18
CA MET A 78 2.99 3.97 3.26
C MET A 78 4.10 3.36 2.41
N THR A 79 4.99 4.21 1.89
CA THR A 79 6.12 3.77 1.07
C THR A 79 7.12 2.95 1.90
N LYS A 80 7.34 3.26 3.19
CA LYS A 80 8.19 2.44 4.08
C LYS A 80 7.60 1.07 4.37
N ILE A 81 6.28 0.97 4.51
CA ILE A 81 5.57 -0.31 4.68
C ILE A 81 5.70 -1.15 3.40
N GLN A 82 5.57 -0.50 2.23
CA GLN A 82 5.87 -1.12 0.93
C GLN A 82 7.35 -1.48 0.78
N ALA A 83 8.27 -0.73 1.42
CA ALA A 83 9.70 -1.00 1.45
C ALA A 83 10.11 -2.22 2.30
N LYS A 84 9.18 -3.06 2.76
CA LYS A 84 9.48 -4.47 3.06
C LYS A 84 10.10 -5.07 1.81
N LYS A 85 11.44 -5.13 1.77
CA LYS A 85 12.20 -5.64 0.62
C LYS A 85 11.75 -7.02 0.19
N ILE A 86 11.21 -7.82 1.11
CA ILE A 86 10.74 -9.18 0.86
C ILE A 86 9.31 -9.36 1.36
N ILE A 87 8.41 -9.82 0.47
CA ILE A 87 7.01 -10.12 0.76
C ILE A 87 6.68 -11.60 0.48
N SER A 88 5.69 -12.16 1.16
CA SER A 88 5.19 -13.52 0.95
C SER A 88 4.22 -13.61 -0.24
N VAL A 89 3.83 -14.84 -0.63
CA VAL A 89 2.78 -15.10 -1.63
C VAL A 89 1.43 -14.46 -1.27
N LYS A 90 1.09 -14.46 0.02
CA LYS A 90 -0.14 -13.84 0.52
C LYS A 90 -0.05 -12.32 0.38
N GLU A 91 1.01 -11.71 0.90
CA GLU A 91 1.26 -10.27 0.79
C GLU A 91 1.35 -9.82 -0.69
N PHE A 92 1.96 -10.60 -1.59
CA PHE A 92 1.95 -10.31 -3.04
C PHE A 92 0.53 -10.24 -3.60
N THR A 93 -0.33 -11.19 -3.22
CA THR A 93 -1.74 -11.22 -3.65
C THR A 93 -2.46 -9.97 -3.17
N GLU A 94 -2.19 -9.55 -1.94
CA GLU A 94 -2.83 -8.39 -1.32
C GLU A 94 -2.33 -7.07 -1.92
N ILE A 95 -1.05 -6.96 -2.28
CA ILE A 95 -0.44 -5.75 -2.81
C ILE A 95 -0.78 -5.57 -4.30
N TYR A 96 -0.65 -6.63 -5.10
CA TYR A 96 -0.76 -6.53 -6.56
C TYR A 96 -2.05 -7.12 -7.15
N GLY A 97 -2.90 -7.75 -6.33
CA GLY A 97 -4.19 -8.29 -6.75
C GLY A 97 -4.12 -9.58 -7.60
N TYR A 98 -2.94 -10.18 -7.76
CA TYR A 98 -2.78 -11.42 -8.53
C TYR A 98 -2.84 -12.65 -7.63
N SER A 99 -3.69 -13.62 -7.99
CA SER A 99 -3.88 -14.86 -7.23
C SER A 99 -2.60 -15.69 -7.11
N SER A 100 -2.54 -16.54 -6.08
CA SER A 100 -1.44 -17.49 -5.87
C SER A 100 -1.22 -18.41 -7.09
N ASP A 101 -2.29 -18.82 -7.77
CA ASP A 101 -2.22 -19.62 -9.01
C ASP A 101 -1.64 -18.84 -10.17
N TRP A 102 -2.05 -17.57 -10.35
CA TRP A 102 -1.44 -16.69 -11.35
C TRP A 102 0.05 -16.55 -11.12
N GLN A 103 0.44 -16.30 -9.86
CA GLN A 103 1.85 -16.18 -9.49
C GLN A 103 2.61 -17.48 -9.76
N LYS A 104 2.05 -18.64 -9.38
CA LYS A 104 2.66 -19.96 -9.63
C LYS A 104 2.90 -20.19 -11.13
N ASN A 105 1.89 -19.92 -11.95
CA ASN A 105 1.98 -20.06 -13.39
C ASN A 105 3.01 -19.11 -13.99
N ARG A 106 3.12 -17.87 -13.48
CA ARG A 106 4.09 -16.88 -13.98
C ARG A 106 5.52 -17.20 -13.56
N ARG A 107 5.75 -17.73 -12.36
CA ARG A 107 7.07 -18.22 -11.91
C ARG A 107 7.54 -19.45 -12.70
N GLY A 108 6.62 -20.26 -13.22
CA GLY A 108 6.94 -21.48 -13.97
C GLY A 108 7.26 -21.27 -15.45
N ARG A 109 7.28 -20.03 -15.95
CA ARG A 109 7.58 -19.76 -17.37
C ARG A 109 9.08 -19.84 -17.64
N ILE A 110 9.44 -20.22 -18.87
CA ILE A 110 10.85 -20.26 -19.32
C ILE A 110 11.37 -18.83 -19.57
N HIS A 111 10.55 -17.99 -20.19
CA HIS A 111 10.85 -16.58 -20.47
C HIS A 111 9.93 -15.68 -19.65
N ASP A 112 10.47 -14.51 -19.27
CA ASP A 112 9.73 -13.50 -18.50
C ASP A 112 9.02 -14.07 -17.28
N HIS A 113 9.73 -14.89 -16.51
CA HIS A 113 9.16 -15.45 -15.30
C HIS A 113 9.10 -14.40 -14.20
N LEU A 114 8.06 -14.48 -13.36
CA LEU A 114 7.94 -13.60 -12.20
C LEU A 114 9.14 -13.88 -11.26
N PRO A 115 9.99 -12.88 -10.92
CA PRO A 115 11.14 -13.09 -10.07
C PRO A 115 10.68 -13.50 -8.67
N TYR A 116 11.35 -14.48 -8.07
CA TYR A 116 11.02 -14.98 -6.73
C TYR A 116 12.27 -15.46 -6.01
N VAL A 117 12.18 -15.49 -4.68
CA VAL A 117 13.22 -16.01 -3.79
C VAL A 117 12.72 -17.29 -3.15
N GLN A 118 13.55 -18.34 -3.21
CA GLN A 118 13.32 -19.61 -2.52
C GLN A 118 14.67 -20.18 -2.10
N THR A 119 14.91 -20.27 -0.78
CA THR A 119 16.21 -20.68 -0.24
C THR A 119 16.46 -22.19 -0.34
N THR A 120 15.40 -23.01 -0.32
CA THR A 120 15.48 -24.47 -0.39
C THR A 120 14.44 -25.02 -1.35
N ARG A 121 14.73 -26.14 -2.03
CA ARG A 121 13.79 -26.77 -2.96
C ARG A 121 12.52 -27.17 -2.21
N GLY A 122 11.37 -26.63 -2.64
CA GLY A 122 10.08 -26.84 -1.96
C GLY A 122 9.87 -25.97 -0.72
N GLY A 123 10.82 -25.10 -0.38
CA GLY A 123 10.71 -24.15 0.72
C GLY A 123 9.79 -22.98 0.43
N LYS A 124 9.64 -22.10 1.43
CA LYS A 124 8.79 -20.91 1.37
C LYS A 124 9.21 -20.00 0.20
N ILE A 125 8.22 -19.57 -0.58
CA ILE A 125 8.40 -18.61 -1.67
C ILE A 125 8.15 -17.21 -1.11
N THR A 126 9.07 -16.31 -1.42
CA THR A 126 8.95 -14.88 -1.16
C THR A 126 9.36 -14.08 -2.40
N TYR A 127 9.11 -12.78 -2.39
CA TYR A 127 9.36 -11.88 -3.50
C TYR A 127 10.12 -10.68 -3.04
N ASN A 128 11.12 -10.29 -3.81
CA ASN A 128 11.68 -8.97 -3.67
C ASN A 128 10.77 -7.94 -4.34
N VAL A 129 10.23 -6.99 -3.59
CA VAL A 129 9.29 -5.97 -4.09
C VAL A 129 9.88 -5.21 -5.27
N ARG A 130 11.15 -4.80 -5.17
CA ARG A 130 11.83 -4.03 -6.22
C ARG A 130 11.96 -4.83 -7.52
N ASP A 131 12.32 -6.11 -7.42
CA ASP A 131 12.51 -6.96 -8.59
C ASP A 131 11.17 -7.22 -9.29
N VAL A 132 10.10 -7.37 -8.51
CA VAL A 132 8.73 -7.50 -9.03
C VAL A 132 8.27 -6.25 -9.75
N GLU A 133 8.55 -5.06 -9.22
CA GLU A 133 8.20 -3.78 -9.84
C GLU A 133 8.96 -3.56 -11.15
N ILE A 134 10.28 -3.74 -11.16
CA ILE A 134 11.10 -3.68 -12.38
C ILE A 134 10.59 -4.69 -13.42
N TRP A 135 10.23 -5.89 -12.96
CA TRP A 135 9.68 -6.90 -13.85
C TRP A 135 8.34 -6.47 -14.45
N PHE A 136 7.44 -5.86 -13.65
CA PHE A 136 6.18 -5.30 -14.15
C PHE A 136 6.43 -4.20 -15.19
N GLU A 137 7.34 -3.26 -14.93
CA GLU A 137 7.69 -2.19 -15.88
C GLU A 137 8.16 -2.74 -17.22
N ASN A 138 9.05 -3.73 -17.19
CA ASN A 138 9.60 -4.36 -18.40
C ASN A 138 8.60 -5.25 -19.15
N ASN A 139 7.57 -5.75 -18.46
CA ASN A 139 6.55 -6.63 -19.05
C ASN A 139 5.22 -5.93 -19.37
N ASN A 140 5.04 -4.68 -18.93
CA ASN A 140 3.83 -3.87 -19.16
C ASN A 140 4.01 -2.77 -20.21
N THR A 141 4.99 -2.85 -21.13
CA THR A 141 4.97 -2.08 -22.39
C THR A 141 3.92 -2.62 -23.38
N SER A 142 2.67 -2.80 -22.90
CA SER A 142 1.43 -2.85 -23.68
C SER A 142 0.21 -2.98 -22.74
N ARG A 143 -0.29 -1.84 -22.26
CA ARG A 143 -1.73 -1.60 -22.16
C ARG A 143 -2.04 -0.21 -22.66
#